data_AF-A0A8T7K7M5-F1
#
_entry.id   AF-A0A8T7K7M5-F1
#
_cell.length_a   1.000
_cell.length_b   1.000
_cell.length_c   1.000
_cell.angle_alpha   90.00
_cell.angle_beta   90.00
_cell.angle_gamma   90.00
#
_symmetry.space_group_name_H-M   'P 1'
#
loop_
_entity.id
_entity.type
_entity.pdbx_description
1 polymer ?
#
loop_
_entity_poly.entity_id
_entity_poly.type
_entity_poly.pdbx_seq_one_letter_code
_entity_poly.pdbx_strand_id
1 'polypeptide(L)'
;MFKWIDRNERLLKLVRWLSTSLARNRGVPVLIGIGFVIVAFVLHILNVFSPSQPLELAGVILHYIGILTALIGLLLAEPLGK
;
A
#
# COMPACT_ATOMS: atom_id res chain seq x y z
N MET A 1 -9.59 -2.51 -23.34
CA MET A 1 -8.94 -1.42 -24.11
C MET A 1 -7.71 -0.85 -23.37
N PHE A 2 -6.71 -1.69 -23.04
CA PHE A 2 -5.49 -1.27 -22.33
C PHE A 2 -4.21 -1.67 -23.10
N LYS A 3 -4.13 -1.35 -24.40
CA LYS A 3 -2.96 -1.70 -25.23
C LYS A 3 -1.68 -0.89 -24.90
N TRP A 4 -1.76 0.11 -24.02
CA TRP A 4 -0.62 0.95 -23.64
C TRP A 4 0.23 0.42 -22.47
N ILE A 5 -0.33 -0.43 -21.60
CA ILE A 5 0.41 -1.02 -20.47
C ILE A 5 1.35 -2.14 -20.97
N ASP A 6 1.02 -2.76 -22.09
CA ASP A 6 1.72 -3.93 -22.64
C ASP A 6 3.09 -3.59 -23.26
N ARG A 7 3.36 -2.30 -23.56
CA ARG A 7 4.59 -1.88 -24.24
C ARG A 7 5.80 -1.81 -23.31
N ASN A 8 5.59 -1.88 -22.00
CA ASN A 8 6.67 -1.75 -21.02
C ASN A 8 6.86 -3.08 -20.28
N GLU A 9 7.67 -3.97 -20.86
CA GLU A 9 7.98 -5.30 -20.31
C GLU A 9 8.46 -5.25 -18.84
N ARG A 10 9.07 -4.13 -18.43
CA ARG A 10 9.51 -3.91 -17.04
C ARG A 10 8.33 -3.75 -16.09
N LEU A 11 7.32 -2.96 -16.46
CA LEU A 11 6.10 -2.81 -15.66
C LEU A 11 5.33 -4.12 -15.59
N LEU A 12 5.26 -4.85 -16.71
CA LEU A 12 4.55 -6.13 -16.76
C LEU A 12 5.25 -7.20 -15.92
N LYS A 13 6.60 -7.23 -15.92
CA LYS A 13 7.40 -8.06 -15.00
C LYS A 13 7.21 -7.66 -13.54
N LEU A 14 7.17 -6.37 -13.25
CA LEU A 14 7.00 -5.85 -11.89
C LEU A 14 5.61 -6.17 -11.34
N VAL A 15 4.57 -6.02 -12.15
CA VAL A 15 3.19 -6.42 -11.82
C VAL A 15 3.11 -7.94 -11.65
N ARG A 16 3.70 -8.74 -12.55
CA ARG A 16 3.75 -10.20 -12.39
C ARG A 16 4.48 -10.64 -11.13
N TRP A 17 5.60 -9.99 -10.80
CA TRP A 17 6.38 -10.26 -9.60
C TRP A 17 5.61 -9.86 -8.33
N LEU A 18 4.98 -8.68 -8.33
CA LEU A 18 4.08 -8.25 -7.26
C LEU A 18 2.94 -9.25 -7.10
N SER A 19 2.22 -9.61 -8.15
CA SER A 19 1.10 -10.56 -8.08
C SER A 19 1.53 -11.95 -7.60
N THR A 20 2.68 -12.47 -8.03
CA THR A 20 3.17 -13.79 -7.58
C THR A 20 3.69 -13.77 -6.14
N SER A 21 4.36 -12.69 -5.73
CA SER A 21 4.83 -12.51 -4.35
C SER A 21 3.68 -12.25 -3.38
N LEU A 22 2.70 -11.44 -3.78
CA LEU A 22 1.46 -11.19 -3.02
C LEU A 22 0.61 -12.46 -2.90
N ALA A 23 0.47 -13.25 -3.96
CA ALA A 23 -0.32 -14.48 -3.93
C ALA A 23 0.31 -15.57 -3.03
N ARG A 24 1.64 -15.59 -2.90
CA ARG A 24 2.36 -16.56 -2.08
C ARG A 24 2.38 -16.17 -0.60
N ASN A 25 2.38 -14.88 -0.30
CA ASN A 25 2.38 -14.34 1.06
C ASN A 25 1.15 -13.43 1.28
N ARG A 26 -0.04 -14.02 1.25
CA ARG A 26 -1.33 -13.33 1.32
C ARG A 26 -1.48 -12.30 2.46
N GLY A 27 -0.75 -12.45 3.58
CA GLY A 27 -0.76 -11.50 4.70
C GLY A 27 0.27 -10.35 4.63
N VAL A 28 1.25 -10.40 3.72
CA VAL A 28 2.32 -9.40 3.64
C VAL A 28 1.81 -7.99 3.29
N PRO A 29 0.90 -7.81 2.32
CA PRO A 29 0.40 -6.47 1.99
C PRO A 29 -0.41 -5.87 3.13
N VAL A 30 -1.14 -6.71 3.88
CA VAL A 30 -1.83 -6.28 5.10
C VAL A 30 -0.83 -5.74 6.12
N LEU A 31 0.24 -6.48 6.40
CA LEU A 31 1.29 -6.06 7.34
C LEU A 31 1.99 -4.77 6.89
N ILE A 32 2.31 -4.63 5.59
CA ILE A 32 2.91 -3.41 5.04
C ILE A 32 1.95 -2.22 5.20
N GLY A 33 0.67 -2.41 4.89
CA GLY A 33 -0.34 -1.37 5.05
C GLY A 33 -0.50 -0.92 6.50
N ILE A 34 -0.55 -1.87 7.44
CA ILE A 34 -0.57 -1.58 8.89
C ILE A 34 0.69 -0.80 9.29
N GLY A 35 1.87 -1.20 8.82
CA GLY A 35 3.12 -0.48 9.07
C GLY A 35 3.07 0.98 8.62
N PHE A 36 2.57 1.24 7.42
CA PHE A 36 2.40 2.61 6.93
C PHE A 36 1.41 3.43 7.77
N VAL A 37 0.29 2.84 8.20
CA VAL A 37 -0.68 3.51 9.07
C VAL A 37 -0.06 3.87 10.42
N ILE A 38 0.76 2.99 11.00
CA ILE A 38 1.47 3.26 12.25
C ILE A 38 2.45 4.43 12.08
N VAL A 39 3.25 4.44 11.01
CA VAL A 39 4.16 5.56 10.75
C VAL A 39 3.39 6.86 10.53
N ALA A 40 2.30 6.82 9.77
CA ALA A 40 1.44 7.98 9.57
C ALA A 40 0.86 8.52 10.89
N PHE A 41 0.46 7.63 11.79
CA PHE A 41 -0.01 8.00 13.13
C PHE A 41 1.06 8.74 13.92
N VAL A 42 2.31 8.27 13.89
CA VAL A 42 3.44 8.98 14.53
C VAL A 42 3.64 10.36 13.90
N LEU A 43 3.61 10.47 12.58
CA LEU A 43 3.73 11.77 11.90
C LEU A 43 2.61 12.73 12.29
N HIS A 44 1.37 12.25 12.40
CA HIS A 44 0.25 13.07 12.85
C HIS A 44 0.41 13.53 14.30
N ILE A 45 0.88 12.67 15.21
CA ILE A 45 1.21 13.07 16.59
C ILE A 45 2.27 14.17 16.58
N LEU A 46 3.36 13.99 15.83
CA LEU A 46 4.43 14.99 15.74
C LEU A 46 3.90 16.32 15.18
N ASN A 47 2.96 16.29 14.24
CA ASN A 47 2.31 17.47 13.70
C ASN A 47 1.45 18.22 14.73
N VAL A 48 0.93 17.55 15.77
CA VAL A 48 0.22 18.24 16.88
C VAL A 48 1.17 19.15 17.65
N PHE A 49 2.40 18.69 17.91
CA PHE A 49 3.39 19.46 18.68
C PHE A 49 4.18 20.44 17.82
N SER A 50 4.34 20.15 16.53
CA SER A 50 5.07 20.97 15.56
C SER A 50 4.28 21.04 14.25
N PRO A 51 3.23 21.89 14.19
CA PRO A 51 2.39 21.99 13.02
C PRO A 51 3.21 22.46 11.83
N SER A 52 3.30 21.61 10.81
CA SER A 52 4.00 21.91 9.57
C SER A 52 3.29 21.27 8.39
N GLN A 53 2.92 22.10 7.42
CA GLN A 53 2.22 21.69 6.22
C GLN A 53 2.85 20.49 5.47
N PRO A 54 4.20 20.40 5.30
CA PRO A 54 4.78 19.22 4.65
C PRO A 54 4.67 17.94 5.50
N LEU A 55 4.72 18.05 6.83
CA LEU A 55 4.59 16.90 7.73
C LEU A 55 3.16 16.38 7.76
N GLU A 56 2.19 17.29 7.76
CA GLU A 56 0.77 16.97 7.63
C GLU A 56 0.50 16.25 6.31
N LEU A 57 0.98 16.81 5.19
CA LEU A 57 0.80 16.23 3.87
C LEU A 57 1.45 14.84 3.75
N ALA A 58 2.67 14.68 4.29
CA ALA A 58 3.33 13.38 4.35
C ALA A 58 2.53 12.38 5.19
N GLY A 59 2.03 12.78 6.36
CA GLY A 59 1.19 11.94 7.22
C GLY A 59 -0.08 11.47 6.51
N VAL A 60 -0.80 12.40 5.88
CA VAL A 60 -2.04 12.10 5.14
C VAL A 60 -1.79 11.13 3.99
N ILE A 61 -0.76 11.38 3.16
CA ILE A 61 -0.42 10.50 2.04
C ILE A 61 -0.08 9.10 2.54
N LEU A 62 0.78 9.01 3.55
CA LEU A 62 1.23 7.73 4.09
C LEU A 62 0.07 6.94 4.71
N HIS A 63 -0.87 7.64 5.38
CA HIS A 63 -2.06 7.03 5.95
C HIS A 63 -2.94 6.38 4.88
N TYR A 64 -3.28 7.12 3.81
CA TYR A 64 -4.14 6.60 2.75
C TYR A 64 -3.46 5.51 1.93
N ILE A 65 -2.15 5.63 1.64
CA ILE A 65 -1.39 4.55 1.01
C ILE A 65 -1.40 3.29 1.89
N GLY A 66 -1.21 3.46 3.20
CA GLY A 66 -1.25 2.36 4.15
C GLY A 66 -2.60 1.66 4.17
N ILE A 67 -3.70 2.42 4.26
CA ILE A 67 -5.06 1.87 4.22
C ILE A 67 -5.31 1.12 2.90
N LEU A 68 -5.00 1.73 1.75
CA LEU A 68 -5.22 1.09 0.45
C LEU A 68 -4.43 -0.21 0.33
N THR A 69 -3.17 -0.22 0.78
CA THR A 69 -2.33 -1.41 0.77
C THR A 69 -2.89 -2.50 1.70
N ALA A 70 -3.38 -2.12 2.88
CA ALA A 70 -3.98 -3.04 3.83
C ALA A 70 -5.27 -3.66 3.29
N LEU A 71 -6.14 -2.85 2.68
CA LEU A 71 -7.40 -3.31 2.07
C LEU A 71 -7.15 -4.22 0.87
N ILE A 72 -6.21 -3.87 -0.01
CA ILE A 72 -5.79 -4.75 -1.11
C ILE A 72 -5.25 -6.07 -0.56
N GLY A 73 -4.43 -6.01 0.49
CA GLY A 73 -3.94 -7.21 1.17
C GLY A 73 -5.05 -8.08 1.71
N LEU A 74 -6.05 -7.47 2.35
CA LEU A 74 -7.18 -8.18 2.94
C LEU A 74 -8.01 -8.88 1.86
N LEU A 75 -8.31 -8.17 0.76
CA LEU A 75 -9.02 -8.72 -0.39
C LEU A 75 -8.29 -9.90 -1.04
N LEU A 76 -6.95 -9.89 -1.02
CA LEU A 76 -6.12 -10.99 -1.52
C LEU A 76 -5.94 -12.12 -0.51
N ALA A 77 -6.12 -11.84 0.77
CA ALA A 77 -6.05 -12.80 1.86
C ALA A 77 -7.33 -13.63 2.00
N GLU A 78 -8.48 -13.04 1.69
CA GLU A 78 -9.73 -13.80 1.56
C GLU A 78 -9.56 -14.92 0.53
N PRO A 79 -9.79 -16.19 0.91
CA PRO A 79 -9.83 -17.26 -0.06
C PRO A 79 -10.98 -16.99 -1.01
N LEU A 80 -10.67 -16.91 -2.31
CA LEU A 80 -11.64 -16.99 -3.39
C LEU A 80 -12.39 -18.33 -3.31
N GLY A 81 -13.39 -18.41 -2.45
CA GLY A 81 -14.30 -19.55 -2.30
C GLY A 81 -13.65 -20.82 -1.71
N LYS A 82 -14.11 -21.18 -0.51
CA LYS A 82 -14.75 -22.48 -0.34
C LYS A 82 -16.23 -22.23 -0.10
#